data_AF-X4ZF50-F1
#
_entry.id   AF-X4ZF50-F1
#
_cell.length_a   1.000
_cell.length_b   1.000
_cell.length_c   1.000
_cell.angle_alpha   90.00
_cell.angle_beta   90.00
_cell.angle_gamma   90.00
#
_symmetry.space_group_name_H-M   'P 1'
#
loop_
_entity.id
_entity.type
_entity.pdbx_description
1 polymer ?
#
loop_
_entity_poly.entity_id
_entity_poly.type
_entity_poly.pdbx_seq_one_letter_code
_entity_poly.pdbx_strand_id
1 'polypeptide(L)' 'MSSKKPITPYGWAIKQRLAEMRLSQKDFCQLYGIPPYRLSNLIYGTRRAMRYRRQVDRLLNIPPAIPGEPDDE' A
#
# COMPACT_ATOMS: atom_id res chain seq x y z
N MET A 1 -21.38 -8.94 -10.78
CA MET A 1 -20.94 -7.53 -10.88
C MET A 1 -19.75 -7.35 -9.96
N SER A 2 -18.58 -7.00 -10.49
CA SER A 2 -17.31 -7.05 -9.75
C SER A 2 -17.26 -5.98 -8.65
N SER A 3 -17.54 -6.38 -7.42
CA SER A 3 -17.42 -5.58 -6.20
C SER A 3 -15.94 -5.23 -5.93
N LYS A 4 -15.39 -4.30 -6.72
CA LYS A 4 -14.05 -3.75 -6.46
C LYS A 4 -14.15 -3.00 -5.14
N LYS A 5 -13.48 -3.53 -4.11
CA LYS A 5 -13.39 -2.88 -2.80
C LYS A 5 -12.83 -1.46 -2.98
N PRO A 6 -13.32 -0.48 -2.22
CA PRO A 6 -12.79 0.87 -2.26
C PRO A 6 -11.31 0.87 -1.84
N ILE A 7 -10.56 1.83 -2.38
CA ILE A 7 -9.17 2.07 -1.98
C ILE A 7 -9.19 2.66 -0.56
N THR A 8 -8.36 2.12 0.33
CA THR A 8 -8.25 2.61 1.70
C THR A 8 -7.45 3.91 1.76
N PRO A 9 -7.52 4.68 2.86
CA PRO A 9 -6.62 5.81 3.08
C PRO A 9 -5.14 5.43 2.89
N TYR A 10 -4.74 4.27 3.42
CA TYR A 10 -3.41 3.68 3.17
C TYR A 10 -3.12 3.43 1.68
N GLY A 11 -4.07 2.86 0.96
CA GLY A 11 -3.94 2.64 -0.47
C GLY A 11 -3.78 3.91 -1.28
N TRP A 12 -4.43 4.99 -0.86
CA TRP A 12 -4.23 6.32 -1.44
C TRP A 12 -2.83 6.87 -1.16
N ALA A 13 -2.34 6.75 0.08
CA ALA A 13 -0.98 7.15 0.43
C ALA A 13 0.07 6.39 -0.39
N ILE A 14 -0.08 5.07 -0.56
CA ILE A 14 0.77 4.26 -1.45
C ILE A 14 0.76 4.83 -2.87
N LYS A 15 -0.43 5.04 -3.45
CA LYS A 15 -0.55 5.53 -4.83
C LYS A 15 0.05 6.91 -5.00
N GLN A 16 -0.13 7.80 -4.03
CA GLN A 16 0.46 9.13 -4.04
C GLN A 16 1.99 9.04 -4.06
N ARG A 17 2.60 8.27 -3.15
CA ARG A 17 4.06 8.09 -3.11
C ARG A 17 4.63 7.48 -4.38
N LEU A 18 3.95 6.48 -4.94
CA LEU A 18 4.34 5.90 -6.23
C LEU A 18 4.31 6.92 -7.37
N ALA A 19 3.30 7.78 -7.40
CA ALA A 19 3.20 8.85 -8.39
C ALA A 19 4.30 9.91 -8.20
N GLU A 20 4.60 10.32 -6.96
CA GLU A 20 5.71 11.22 -6.62
C GLU A 20 7.06 10.67 -7.10
N MET A 21 7.26 9.35 -6.98
CA MET A 21 8.46 8.65 -7.44
C MET A 21 8.46 8.31 -8.94
N ARG A 22 7.38 8.63 -9.68
CA ARG A 22 7.14 8.21 -11.07
C ARG A 22 7.30 6.69 -11.30
N LEU A 23 6.92 5.90 -10.31
CA LEU A 23 6.96 4.43 -10.37
C LEU A 23 5.57 3.85 -10.57
N SER A 24 5.43 2.89 -11.47
CA SER A 24 4.21 2.09 -11.52
C SER A 24 4.17 1.09 -10.37
N GLN A 25 2.98 0.60 -10.02
CA GLN A 25 2.84 -0.48 -9.03
C GLN A 25 3.63 -1.73 -9.43
N LYS A 26 3.69 -2.04 -10.72
CA LYS A 26 4.41 -3.20 -11.25
C LYS A 26 5.91 -3.01 -11.06
N ASP A 27 6.43 -1.85 -11.41
CA ASP A 27 7.86 -1.54 -11.30
C ASP A 27 8.30 -1.51 -9.83
N PHE A 28 7.49 -0.91 -8.95
CA PHE A 28 7.74 -0.93 -7.51
C PHE A 28 7.76 -2.35 -6.94
N CYS A 29 6.80 -3.19 -7.34
CA CYS A 29 6.76 -4.59 -6.92
C CYS A 29 8.00 -5.36 -7.38
N GLN A 30 8.42 -5.17 -8.63
CA GLN A 30 9.59 -5.83 -9.20
C GLN A 30 10.88 -5.33 -8.54
N LEU A 31 11.01 -4.02 -8.31
CA LEU A 31 12.21 -3.39 -7.74
C LEU A 31 12.49 -3.86 -6.31
N TYR A 32 11.44 -4.05 -5.51
CA TYR A 32 11.56 -4.38 -4.09
C TYR A 32 11.16 -5.82 -3.74
N GLY A 33 10.91 -6.65 -4.75
CA GLY A 33 10.51 -8.06 -4.57
C GLY A 33 9.17 -8.24 -3.84
N ILE A 34 8.27 -7.25 -3.96
CA ILE A 34 6.94 -7.31 -3.33
C ILE A 34 5.99 -7.99 -4.31
N PRO A 35 5.28 -9.07 -3.90
CA PRO A 35 4.30 -9.68 -4.79
C PRO A 35 3.16 -8.70 -5.11
N PRO A 36 2.77 -8.51 -6.39
CA PRO A 36 1.73 -7.54 -6.78
C PRO A 36 0.39 -7.71 -6.04
N TYR A 37 0.02 -8.97 -5.76
CA TYR A 37 -1.20 -9.28 -5.00
C TYR A 37 -1.10 -8.80 -3.53
N ARG A 38 0.11 -8.74 -2.94
CA ARG A 38 0.32 -8.22 -1.58
C ARG A 38 0.15 -6.71 -1.56
N LEU A 39 0.74 -6.00 -2.52
CA LEU A 39 0.55 -4.56 -2.64
C LEU A 39 -0.93 -4.22 -2.87
N SER A 40 -1.61 -4.98 -3.73
CA SER A 40 -3.05 -4.83 -3.96
C SER A 40 -3.86 -5.05 -2.68
N ASN A 41 -3.54 -6.08 -1.88
CA ASN A 41 -4.22 -6.32 -0.61
C ASN A 41 -4.05 -5.17 0.39
N LEU A 42 -2.88 -4.53 0.38
CA LEU A 42 -2.62 -3.33 1.18
C LEU A 42 -3.44 -2.13 0.68
N ILE A 43 -3.54 -1.93 -0.63
CA ILE A 43 -4.28 -0.81 -1.24
C ILE A 43 -5.80 -0.89 -0.99
N TYR A 44 -6.35 -2.09 -1.00
CA TYR A 44 -7.80 -2.31 -0.83
C TYR A 44 -8.17 -2.79 0.58
N GLY A 45 -7.22 -2.87 1.51
CA GLY A 45 -7.45 -3.30 2.89
C GLY A 45 -8.00 -4.73 3.03
N THR A 46 -7.75 -5.62 2.06
CA THR A 46 -8.37 -6.96 2.02
C THR A 46 -7.73 -7.95 2.99
N ARG A 47 -6.46 -7.75 3.34
CA ARG A 47 -5.72 -8.61 4.28
C ARG A 47 -4.60 -7.84 4.96
N ARG A 48 -4.56 -7.89 6.30
CA ARG A 48 -3.45 -7.34 7.10
C ARG A 48 -2.18 -8.13 6.80
N ALA A 49 -1.28 -7.54 6.04
CA ALA A 49 0.01 -8.12 5.70
C ALA A 49 1.13 -7.34 6.43
N MET A 50 1.16 -7.41 7.76
CA MET A 50 2.01 -6.58 8.62
C MET A 50 3.49 -6.52 8.19
N ARG A 51 4.06 -7.65 7.77
CA ARG A 51 5.44 -7.70 7.24
C ARG A 51 5.62 -6.81 6.01
N TYR A 52 4.72 -6.93 5.03
CA TYR A 52 4.77 -6.15 3.80
C TYR A 52 4.32 -4.70 4.01
N ARG A 53 3.41 -4.43 4.95
CA ARG A 53 3.03 -3.06 5.37
C ARG A 53 4.27 -2.32 5.84
N ARG A 54 4.96 -2.83 6.86
CA ARG A 54 6.21 -2.24 7.38
C ARG A 54 7.28 -2.06 6.31
N GLN A 55 7.39 -3.01 5.37
CA GLN A 55 8.33 -2.88 4.26
C GLN A 55 7.93 -1.73 3.33
N VAL A 56 6.66 -1.65 2.92
CA VAL A 56 6.13 -0.59 2.06
C VAL A 56 6.23 0.78 2.75
N ASP A 57 5.91 0.86 4.04
CA ASP A 57 6.04 2.09 4.84
C ASP A 57 7.46 2.65 4.78
N ARG A 58 8.46 1.79 4.96
CA ARG A 58 9.87 2.17 4.89
C ARG A 58 10.30 2.59 3.47
N LEU A 59 9.83 1.86 2.45
CA LEU A 59 10.22 2.10 1.06
C LEU A 59 9.59 3.36 0.47
N LEU A 60 8.34 3.65 0.85
CA LEU A 60 7.57 4.81 0.37
C LEU A 60 7.57 5.97 1.36
N ASN A 61 8.28 5.84 2.48
CA ASN A 61 8.31 6.82 3.57
C ASN A 61 6.91 7.28 3.96
N ILE A 62 6.02 6.31 4.21
CA ILE A 62 4.64 6.54 4.64
C ILE A 62 4.63 6.54 6.17
N PRO A 63 4.06 7.58 6.81
CA PRO A 63 3.98 7.62 8.27
C PRO A 63 3.06 6.50 8.80
N PRO A 64 3.39 5.90 9.96
CA PRO A 64 2.59 4.82 10.55
C PRO A 64 1.18 5.27 10.94
N ALA A 65 1.02 6.53 11.34
CA ALA A 65 -0.27 7.17 11.59
C ALA A 65 -0.78 7.82 10.30
N ILE A 66 -1.70 7.16 9.60
CA ILE A 66 -2.43 7.76 8.49
C ILE A 66 -3.78 8.27 9.00
N PRO A 67 -4.15 9.53 8.74
CA PRO A 67 -5.45 10.06 9.13
C PRO A 67 -6.60 9.17 8.63
N GLY A 68 -7.41 8.65 9.54
CA GLY A 68 -8.59 7.83 9.21
C GLY A 68 -8.37 6.32 9.12
N GLU A 69 -7.18 5.81 9.42
CA GLU A 69 -7.02 4.41 9.84
C GLU A 69 -6.92 4.36 11.38
N PRO A 70 -7.60 3.43 12.06
CA PRO A 70 -7.37 3.23 13.48
C PRO A 70 -5.91 2.80 13.67
N ASP A 71 -5.21 3.46 14.59
CA ASP A 71 -3.92 3.02 15.06
C ASP A 71 -4.06 1.56 15.52
N ASP A 72 -3.31 0.65 14.90
CA ASP A 72 -3.19 -0.74 15.32
C ASP A 72 -2.35 -0.77 16.61
N GLU A 73 -2.86 -0.19 17.71
CA GLU A 73 -2.36 -0.34 19.08
C GLU A 73 -2.96 -1.60 19.74
#